data_AF-A0A356UC43-F1
#
_entry.id   AF-A0A356UC43-F1
#
_cell.length_a   1.000
_cell.length_b   1.000
_cell.length_c   1.000
_cell.angle_alpha   90.00
_cell.angle_beta   90.00
_cell.angle_gamma   90.00
#
_symmetry.space_group_name_H-M   'P 1'
#
loop_
_entity.id
_entity.type
_entity.pdbx_description
1 polymer ?
#
loop_
_entity_poly.entity_id
_entity_poly.type
_entity_poly.pdbx_seq_one_letter_code
_entity_poly.pdbx_strand_id
1 'polypeptide(L)'
;MPIYEYECENCGKFDKLQKFSDEILKVCPSCGGKAERIISKNVGIVFKGSGWYKTDSKVKDQVRSLNKERQKDNQALLDGDVSGYVKQAESTEKKISESI
;
A
#
# COMPACT_ATOMS: atom_id res chain seq x y z
N MET A 1 22.54 -25.33 -14.69
CA MET A 1 23.16 -24.03 -14.33
C MET A 1 22.09 -22.96 -14.44
N PRO A 2 21.82 -22.19 -13.38
CA PRO A 2 20.90 -21.06 -13.46
C PRO A 2 21.45 -19.94 -14.36
N ILE A 3 20.53 -19.18 -14.94
CA ILE A 3 20.82 -17.92 -15.65
C ILE A 3 20.53 -16.80 -14.65
N TYR A 4 21.48 -15.89 -14.47
CA TYR A 4 21.28 -14.68 -13.69
C TYR A 4 21.33 -13.47 -14.60
N GLU A 5 20.47 -12.51 -14.28
CA GLU A 5 20.42 -11.20 -14.92
C GLU A 5 21.39 -10.25 -14.19
N TYR A 6 22.21 -9.55 -14.96
CA TYR A 6 23.16 -8.56 -14.47
C TYR A 6 22.89 -7.21 -15.12
N GLU A 7 23.20 -6.13 -14.41
CA GLU A 7 23.12 -4.76 -14.90
C GLU A 7 24.52 -4.13 -14.83
N CYS A 8 24.98 -3.62 -15.98
CA CYS A 8 26.21 -2.83 -16.08
C CYS A 8 25.86 -1.37 -16.32
N GLU A 9 26.58 -0.47 -15.63
CA GLU A 9 26.40 0.97 -15.73
C GLU A 9 26.61 1.53 -17.15
N ASN A 10 27.52 0.90 -17.94
CA ASN A 10 27.86 1.38 -19.28
C ASN A 10 27.13 0.64 -20.40
N CYS A 11 26.88 -0.65 -20.20
CA CYS A 11 26.43 -1.57 -21.25
C CYS A 11 24.94 -1.95 -21.12
N GLY A 12 24.32 -1.69 -19.96
CA GLY A 12 22.95 -2.09 -19.67
C GLY A 12 22.84 -3.53 -19.17
N LYS A 13 21.68 -4.14 -19.42
CA LYS A 13 21.30 -5.46 -18.87
C LYS A 13 21.79 -6.61 -19.75
N PHE A 14 22.26 -7.68 -19.12
CA PHE A 14 22.67 -8.90 -19.80
C PHE A 14 22.47 -10.15 -18.94
N ASP A 15 22.32 -11.29 -19.60
CA ASP A 15 22.12 -12.59 -18.96
C ASP A 15 23.42 -13.39 -18.93
N LYS A 16 23.69 -14.09 -17.82
CA LYS A 16 24.86 -14.95 -17.68
C LYS A 16 24.52 -16.28 -17.01
N LEU A 17 24.96 -17.38 -17.63
CA LEU A 17 24.99 -18.71 -17.04
C LEU A 17 26.08 -18.77 -15.97
N GLN A 18 25.71 -19.06 -14.72
CA GLN A 18 26.65 -19.15 -13.60
C GLN A 18 26.22 -20.24 -12.63
N LYS A 19 27.17 -20.90 -11.95
CA LYS A 19 26.79 -21.84 -10.89
C LYS A 19 26.37 -21.07 -9.64
N PHE A 20 25.51 -21.70 -8.85
CA PHE A 20 25.10 -21.13 -7.57
C PHE A 20 26.28 -20.96 -6.59
N SER A 21 27.29 -21.83 -6.69
CA SER A 21 28.50 -21.81 -5.84
C SER A 21 29.55 -20.79 -6.26
N ASP A 22 29.44 -20.21 -7.45
CA ASP A 22 30.46 -19.32 -7.99
C ASP A 22 30.28 -17.90 -7.44
N GLU A 23 31.38 -17.16 -7.27
CA GLU A 23 31.34 -15.76 -6.83
C GLU A 23 30.61 -14.85 -7.83
N ILE A 24 29.89 -13.87 -7.29
CA ILE A 24 29.10 -12.91 -8.07
C ILE A 24 30.02 -12.10 -9.00
N LEU A 25 29.57 -11.91 -10.24
CA LEU A 25 30.31 -11.12 -11.22
C LEU A 25 30.28 -9.63 -10.85
N LYS A 26 31.45 -9.04 -10.57
CA LYS A 26 31.60 -7.60 -10.27
C LYS A 26 31.99 -6.76 -11.48
N VAL A 27 32.49 -7.40 -12.54
CA VAL A 27 33.06 -6.76 -13.73
C VAL A 27 32.32 -7.23 -14.97
N CYS A 28 31.88 -6.29 -15.79
CA CYS A 28 31.19 -6.58 -17.05
C CYS A 28 32.17 -7.19 -18.07
N PRO A 29 31.84 -8.35 -18.67
CA PRO A 29 32.73 -9.00 -19.64
C PRO A 29 32.79 -8.27 -20.99
N SER A 30 31.83 -7.40 -21.30
CA SER A 30 31.79 -6.67 -22.57
C SER A 30 32.57 -5.35 -22.54
N CYS A 31 32.55 -4.63 -21.42
CA CYS A 31 33.15 -3.29 -21.33
C CYS A 31 34.10 -3.08 -20.15
N GLY A 32 34.29 -4.07 -19.27
CA GLY A 32 35.15 -3.95 -18.09
C GLY A 32 34.62 -3.02 -16.99
N GLY A 33 33.44 -2.42 -17.17
CA GLY A 33 32.77 -1.59 -16.18
C GLY A 33 32.22 -2.38 -15.00
N LYS A 34 31.69 -1.68 -14.00
CA LYS A 34 31.05 -2.28 -12.83
C LYS A 34 29.75 -3.00 -13.24
N ALA A 35 29.56 -4.21 -12.72
CA ALA A 35 28.36 -5.02 -12.94
C ALA A 35 27.79 -5.51 -11.61
N GLU A 36 26.46 -5.52 -11.51
CA GLU A 36 25.73 -5.97 -10.33
C GLU A 36 24.63 -6.96 -10.72
N ARG A 37 24.39 -7.98 -9.88
CA ARG A 37 23.34 -8.97 -10.12
C ARG A 37 21.98 -8.39 -9.74
N ILE A 38 21.04 -8.38 -10.66
CA ILE A 38 19.69 -7.86 -10.39
C ILE A 38 18.70 -8.99 -10.13
N ILE A 39 17.70 -8.71 -9.30
CA ILE A 39 16.55 -9.59 -9.12
C ILE A 39 15.54 -9.21 -10.19
N SER A 40 15.25 -10.14 -11.09
CA SER A 40 14.32 -9.90 -12.20
C SER A 40 12.96 -9.43 -11.69
N LYS A 41 12.38 -8.43 -12.36
CA LYS A 41 11.12 -7.79 -11.95
C LYS A 41 9.90 -8.72 -12.01
N ASN A 42 10.00 -9.86 -12.69
CA ASN A 42 8.91 -10.82 -12.87
C ASN A 42 8.89 -11.93 -11.79
N VAL A 43 9.36 -11.62 -10.57
CA VAL A 43 9.24 -12.55 -9.44
C VAL A 43 7.90 -12.31 -8.74
N GLY A 44 6.98 -13.26 -8.87
CA GLY A 44 5.73 -13.26 -8.12
C GLY A 44 5.98 -13.52 -6.64
N ILE A 45 6.00 -12.47 -5.82
CA ILE A 45 6.18 -12.59 -4.37
C ILE A 45 4.81 -12.85 -3.74
N VAL A 46 4.64 -14.00 -3.08
CA VAL A 46 3.41 -14.34 -2.34
C VAL A 46 3.70 -14.33 -0.85
N PHE A 47 3.16 -13.33 -0.14
CA PHE A 47 3.24 -13.27 1.32
C PHE A 47 2.11 -14.10 1.93
N LYS A 48 2.46 -15.18 2.63
CA LYS A 48 1.49 -16.00 3.39
C LYS A 48 1.47 -15.54 4.85
N GLY A 49 0.37 -14.93 5.29
CA GLY A 49 0.19 -14.50 6.69
C GLY A 49 -1.09 -13.68 6.88
N SER A 50 -1.72 -13.80 8.05
CA SER A 50 -3.00 -13.15 8.39
C SER A 50 -2.94 -11.62 8.53
N GLY A 51 -1.75 -11.01 8.40
CA GLY A 51 -1.53 -9.56 8.55
C GLY A 51 -1.06 -8.83 7.28
N TRP A 52 -0.94 -9.51 6.14
CA TRP A 52 -0.47 -8.92 4.88
C TRP A 52 -1.58 -8.48 3.93
N TYR A 53 -2.80 -8.96 4.14
CA TYR A 53 -3.96 -8.35 3.53
C TYR A 53 -4.12 -6.99 4.20
N LYS A 54 -3.93 -5.90 3.45
CA LYS A 54 -4.50 -4.60 3.80
C LYS A 54 -6.00 -4.79 3.87
N THR A 55 -6.51 -5.25 5.02
CA THR A 55 -7.93 -5.26 5.30
C THR A 55 -8.32 -3.79 5.43
N ASP A 56 -9.06 -3.34 4.43
CA ASP A 56 -9.69 -2.04 4.24
C ASP A 56 -10.64 -1.67 5.41
N SER A 57 -10.08 -1.57 6.62
CA SER A 57 -10.86 -1.34 7.84
C SER A 57 -11.36 0.10 7.92
N LYS A 58 -10.85 1.00 7.07
CA LYS A 58 -11.30 2.39 6.99
C LYS A 58 -12.79 2.47 6.66
N VAL A 59 -13.27 1.68 5.69
CA VAL A 59 -14.68 1.70 5.29
C VAL A 59 -15.57 1.17 6.43
N LYS A 60 -15.15 0.09 7.11
CA LYS A 60 -15.93 -0.48 8.22
C LYS A 60 -16.03 0.49 9.41
N ASP A 61 -14.92 1.14 9.76
CA ASP A 61 -14.89 2.10 10.87
C ASP A 61 -15.69 3.37 10.54
N GLN A 62 -15.63 3.85 9.29
CA GLN A 62 -16.42 4.96 8.81
C GLN A 62 -17.93 4.63 8.78
N VAL A 63 -18.32 3.45 8.31
CA VAL A 63 -19.73 3.01 8.36
C VAL A 63 -20.22 2.89 9.81
N ARG A 64 -19.36 2.45 10.73
CA ARG A 64 -19.69 2.34 12.15
C ARG A 64 -19.87 3.72 12.81
N SER A 65 -19.01 4.70 12.49
CA SER A 65 -19.14 6.06 13.02
C SER A 65 -20.40 6.75 12.49
N LEU A 66 -20.67 6.63 11.18
CA LEU A 66 -21.88 7.18 10.56
C LEU A 66 -23.17 6.59 11.16
N ASN A 67 -23.22 5.28 11.40
CA ASN A 67 -24.36 4.65 12.05
C ASN A 67 -24.57 5.15 13.49
N LYS A 68 -23.49 5.45 14.22
CA LYS A 68 -23.57 5.98 15.59
C LYS A 68 -24.06 7.43 15.63
N GLU A 69 -23.63 8.26 14.69
CA GLU A 69 -24.14 9.64 14.55
C GLU A 69 -25.64 9.64 14.20
N ARG A 70 -26.05 8.82 13.21
CA ARG A 70 -27.48 8.64 12.86
C ARG A 70 -28.34 8.16 14.02
N GLN A 71 -27.85 7.26 14.87
CA GLN A 71 -28.60 6.80 16.04
C GLN A 71 -28.85 7.93 17.04
N LYS A 72 -27.87 8.81 17.25
CA LYS A 72 -28.02 9.98 18.13
C LYS A 72 -29.02 10.99 17.55
N ASP A 73 -28.98 11.23 16.24
CA ASP A 73 -29.94 12.13 15.59
C ASP A 73 -31.38 11.60 15.72
N ASN A 74 -31.59 10.31 15.47
CA ASN A 74 -32.90 9.67 15.64
C ASN A 74 -33.37 9.73 17.10
N GLN A 75 -32.46 9.58 18.06
CA GLN A 75 -32.80 9.68 19.48
C GLN A 75 -33.18 11.11 19.88
N ALA A 76 -32.44 12.12 19.44
CA ALA A 76 -32.77 13.54 19.70
C ALA A 76 -34.14 13.94 19.09
N LEU A 77 -34.48 13.39 17.92
CA LEU A 77 -35.79 13.58 17.29
C LEU A 77 -36.92 12.92 18.09
N LEU A 78 -36.69 11.72 18.64
CA LEU A 78 -37.67 11.02 19.50
C LEU A 78 -37.90 11.75 20.82
N ASP A 79 -36.83 12.33 21.39
CA ASP A 79 -36.88 13.07 22.66
C ASP A 79 -37.43 14.51 22.48
N GLY A 80 -37.74 14.94 21.25
CA GLY A 80 -38.26 16.27 20.95
C GLY A 80 -37.26 17.41 21.21
N ASP A 81 -35.98 17.09 21.38
CA ASP A 81 -34.92 18.08 21.60
C ASP A 81 -34.43 18.67 20.27
N VAL A 82 -35.22 19.61 19.76
CA VAL A 82 -34.92 20.37 18.53
C VAL A 82 -33.58 21.10 18.64
N SER A 83 -33.20 21.53 19.86
CA SER A 83 -31.94 22.25 20.09
C SER A 83 -30.71 21.35 19.95
N GLY A 84 -30.81 20.09 20.39
CA GLY A 84 -29.79 19.07 20.22
C GLY A 84 -29.59 18.68 18.75
N TYR A 85 -30.69 18.53 18.01
CA TYR A 85 -30.66 18.18 16.59
C TYR A 85 -29.98 19.27 15.73
N VAL A 86 -30.32 20.55 15.94
CA VAL A 86 -29.75 21.67 15.18
C VAL A 86 -28.24 21.79 15.42
N LYS A 87 -27.79 21.67 16.68
CA LYS A 87 -26.35 21.70 17.01
C LYS A 87 -25.57 20.57 16.37
N GLN A 88 -26.18 19.38 16.28
CA GLN A 88 -25.55 18.22 15.67
C GLN A 88 -25.47 18.36 14.13
N ALA A 89 -26.50 18.92 13.50
CA ALA A 89 -26.51 19.24 12.07
C ALA A 89 -25.42 20.27 11.70
N GLU A 90 -25.33 21.39 12.44
CA GLU A 90 -24.29 22.41 12.24
C GLU A 90 -22.86 21.84 12.38
N SER A 91 -22.66 20.95 13.36
CA SER A 91 -21.37 20.28 13.57
C SER A 91 -20.98 19.34 12.42
N THR A 92 -21.98 18.78 11.73
CA THR A 92 -21.78 17.87 10.60
C THR A 92 -21.44 18.64 9.33
N GLU A 93 -22.14 19.76 9.09
CA GLU A 93 -21.84 20.67 7.97
C GLU A 93 -20.42 21.22 8.04
N LYS A 94 -19.94 21.59 9.24
CA LYS A 94 -18.57 22.08 9.43
C LYS A 94 -17.50 21.02 9.13
N LYS A 95 -17.74 19.76 9.48
CA LYS A 95 -16.81 18.66 9.15
C LYS A 95 -16.74 18.40 7.64
N ILE A 96 -17.86 18.58 6.92
CA ILE A 96 -17.93 18.41 5.47
C ILE A 96 -17.15 19.53 4.77
N SER A 97 -17.24 20.77 5.24
CA SER A 97 -16.50 21.89 4.65
C SER A 97 -14.98 21.84 4.89
N GLU A 98 -14.54 21.25 5.99
CA GLU A 98 -13.11 21.06 6.32
C GLU A 98 -12.46 19.85 5.61
N SER A 99 -13.26 19.00 4.96
CA SER A 99 -12.79 17.78 4.26
C SER A 99 -12.64 17.95 2.73
N ILE A 100 -12.96 19.13 2.20
CA ILE A 100 -12.77 19.56 0.80
C ILE A 100 -11.48 20.37 0.72
#